data_AF-A0A1Q8AZB6-F1
#
_entry.id   AF-A0A1Q8AZB6-F1
#
_cell.length_a   1.000
_cell.length_b   1.000
_cell.length_c   1.000
_cell.angle_alpha   90.00
_cell.angle_beta   90.00
_cell.angle_gamma   90.00
#
_symmetry.space_group_name_H-M   'P 1'
#
loop_
_entity.id
_entity.type
_entity.pdbx_description
1 polymer ?
#
loop_
_entity_poly.entity_id
_entity_poly.type
_entity_poly.pdbx_seq_one_letter_code
_entity_poly.pdbx_strand_id
1 'polypeptide(L)'
;MKFTLLRKSVPAWLLLVAIISAAASISIYVATNLKTTTSQPDFSLTANPNRETLLNGSDGPYWSTITVGAANNFTGIVSMAVSSPNGVNGRLIRVDAGSQIDISQVLLGRDQSLNLTISAAIAGNYSLVVTGTSGRLSHSVTVNVIARGLALSTNPSPIKVSPASSITVSVTLTSLNGLAGNFTTFFLKNTGFYWGVSGIPTSILIGPGETTTFTITITTQSQFLGGSSTLNFYTPLGRAAFGLYVFAP
;
A
#
# COMPACT_ATOMS: atom_id res chain seq x y z
N MET A 1 -69.59 60.72 -4.34
CA MET A 1 -68.26 61.08 -3.82
C MET A 1 -67.28 61.14 -4.99
N LYS A 2 -66.82 62.33 -5.36
CA LYS A 2 -65.84 62.55 -6.44
C LYS A 2 -64.43 62.33 -5.88
N PHE A 3 -63.70 61.33 -6.38
CA PHE A 3 -62.25 61.21 -6.15
C PHE A 3 -61.52 62.13 -7.14
N THR A 4 -61.12 63.31 -6.67
CA THR A 4 -60.22 64.20 -7.40
C THR A 4 -58.79 63.66 -7.32
N LEU A 5 -58.37 62.93 -8.35
CA LEU A 5 -56.97 62.55 -8.54
C LEU A 5 -56.17 63.79 -8.95
N LEU A 6 -55.44 64.40 -8.00
CA LEU A 6 -54.43 65.42 -8.28
C LEU A 6 -53.25 64.77 -9.01
N ARG A 7 -53.32 64.69 -10.34
CA ARG A 7 -52.20 64.27 -11.19
C ARG A 7 -51.28 65.48 -11.42
N LYS A 8 -50.58 65.94 -10.36
CA LYS A 8 -49.48 66.90 -10.54
C LYS A 8 -48.39 66.22 -11.36
N SER A 9 -48.06 66.79 -12.52
CA SER A 9 -46.98 66.32 -13.37
C SER A 9 -45.67 66.33 -12.58
N VAL A 10 -45.06 65.16 -12.42
CA VAL A 10 -43.75 65.06 -11.77
C VAL A 10 -42.71 65.59 -12.74
N PRO A 11 -41.89 66.58 -12.35
CA PRO A 11 -40.89 67.13 -13.26
C PRO A 11 -39.81 66.08 -13.55
N ALA A 12 -39.40 65.99 -14.81
CA ALA A 12 -38.52 64.93 -15.32
C ALA A 12 -37.19 64.81 -14.56
N TRP A 13 -36.66 65.92 -14.03
CA TRP A 13 -35.43 65.93 -13.23
C TRP A 13 -35.57 65.14 -11.92
N LEU A 14 -36.75 65.15 -11.28
CA LEU A 14 -36.99 64.42 -10.04
C LEU A 14 -37.03 62.90 -10.30
N LEU A 15 -37.60 62.51 -11.44
CA LEU A 15 -37.66 61.13 -11.90
C LEU A 15 -36.26 60.60 -12.24
N LEU A 16 -35.43 61.43 -12.88
CA LEU A 16 -34.03 61.12 -13.16
C LEU A 16 -33.21 60.89 -11.88
N VAL A 17 -33.34 61.78 -10.88
CA VAL A 17 -32.64 61.64 -9.59
C VAL A 17 -33.09 60.39 -8.84
N ALA A 18 -34.39 60.08 -8.85
CA ALA A 18 -34.91 58.86 -8.26
C ALA A 18 -34.32 57.60 -8.92
N ILE A 19 -34.26 57.57 -10.27
CA ILE A 19 -33.65 56.46 -11.02
C ILE A 19 -32.16 56.32 -10.71
N ILE A 20 -31.41 57.43 -10.68
CA ILE A 20 -29.97 57.42 -10.37
C ILE A 20 -29.73 56.91 -8.94
N SER A 21 -30.51 57.39 -7.96
CA SER A 21 -30.40 56.94 -6.57
C SER A 21 -30.75 55.47 -6.39
N ALA A 22 -31.80 54.98 -7.07
CA ALA A 22 -32.17 53.57 -7.07
C ALA A 22 -31.09 52.71 -7.72
N ALA A 23 -30.56 53.12 -8.88
CA ALA A 23 -29.48 52.42 -9.58
C ALA A 23 -28.19 52.37 -8.76
N ALA A 24 -27.83 53.47 -8.09
CA ALA A 24 -26.67 53.51 -7.19
C ALA A 24 -26.87 52.61 -5.95
N SER A 25 -28.07 52.62 -5.37
CA SER A 25 -28.42 51.77 -4.23
C SER A 25 -28.39 50.28 -4.59
N ILE A 26 -28.90 49.93 -5.77
CA ILE A 26 -28.86 48.57 -6.32
C ILE A 26 -27.41 48.16 -6.60
N SER A 27 -26.59 49.05 -7.17
CA SER A 27 -25.17 48.77 -7.45
C SER A 27 -24.36 48.53 -6.17
N ILE A 28 -24.60 49.33 -5.12
CA ILE A 28 -23.97 49.15 -3.81
C ILE A 28 -24.49 47.89 -3.12
N TYR A 29 -25.79 47.60 -3.20
CA TYR A 29 -26.38 46.38 -2.65
C TYR A 29 -25.82 45.11 -3.32
N VAL A 30 -25.68 45.12 -4.64
CA VAL A 30 -25.06 44.02 -5.39
C VAL A 30 -23.58 43.88 -5.01
N ALA A 31 -22.82 44.98 -4.97
CA ALA A 31 -21.39 44.96 -4.59
C ALA A 31 -21.13 44.53 -3.14
N THR A 32 -22.03 44.86 -2.21
CA THR A 32 -21.90 44.50 -0.78
C THR A 32 -22.38 43.09 -0.45
N ASN A 33 -23.31 42.52 -1.25
CA ASN A 33 -23.81 41.15 -1.06
C ASN A 33 -23.08 40.11 -1.93
N LEU A 34 -22.25 40.53 -2.88
CA LEU A 34 -21.29 39.66 -3.56
C LEU A 34 -20.09 39.38 -2.64
N LYS A 35 -20.33 38.66 -1.55
CA LYS A 35 -19.24 37.96 -0.84
C LYS A 35 -18.90 36.72 -1.66
N THR A 36 -18.01 36.88 -2.63
CA THR A 36 -17.41 35.74 -3.33
C THR A 36 -16.60 34.94 -2.32
N THR A 37 -17.19 33.90 -1.72
CA THR A 37 -16.43 32.88 -1.00
C THR A 37 -15.72 32.03 -2.04
N THR A 38 -14.74 32.60 -2.74
CA THR A 38 -13.83 31.81 -3.56
C THR A 38 -13.02 30.96 -2.58
N SER A 39 -13.39 29.70 -2.47
CA SER A 39 -12.60 28.70 -1.76
C SER A 39 -11.14 28.79 -2.24
N GLN A 40 -10.20 28.85 -1.30
CA GLN A 40 -8.77 28.98 -1.61
C GLN A 40 -8.31 27.79 -2.49
N PRO A 41 -7.41 28.01 -3.47
CA PRO A 41 -6.75 26.91 -4.18
C PRO A 41 -6.12 25.93 -3.19
N ASP A 42 -6.45 24.66 -3.32
CA ASP A 42 -5.98 23.59 -2.42
C ASP A 42 -5.82 22.28 -3.18
N PHE A 43 -5.24 21.26 -2.56
CA PHE A 43 -5.19 19.91 -3.09
C PHE A 43 -5.77 18.91 -2.09
N SER A 44 -6.06 17.70 -2.55
CA SER A 44 -6.51 16.61 -1.69
C SER A 44 -5.65 15.36 -1.89
N LEU A 45 -5.64 14.48 -0.90
CA LEU A 45 -5.01 13.18 -0.99
C LEU A 45 -6.00 12.09 -0.59
N THR A 46 -6.12 11.08 -1.45
CA THR A 46 -6.88 9.86 -1.15
C THR A 46 -6.05 8.64 -1.50
N ALA A 47 -6.37 7.51 -0.86
CA ALA A 47 -5.72 6.23 -1.08
C ALA A 47 -6.78 5.16 -1.28
N ASN A 48 -6.63 4.36 -2.34
CA ASN A 48 -7.50 3.23 -2.60
C ASN A 48 -6.70 2.09 -3.24
N PRO A 49 -6.63 0.90 -2.62
CA PRO A 49 -7.15 0.55 -1.28
C PRO A 49 -6.41 1.26 -0.13
N ASN A 50 -7.08 1.48 1.00
CA ASN A 50 -6.48 2.06 2.23
C ASN A 50 -6.03 1.00 3.25
N ARG A 51 -6.20 -0.28 2.90
CA ARG A 51 -5.77 -1.43 3.67
C ARG A 51 -5.29 -2.54 2.74
N GLU A 52 -4.06 -2.98 2.96
CA GLU A 52 -3.44 -4.08 2.23
C GLU A 52 -3.11 -5.25 3.15
N THR A 53 -3.26 -6.48 2.65
CA THR A 53 -2.81 -7.69 3.34
C THR A 53 -1.84 -8.42 2.45
N LEU A 54 -0.64 -8.71 2.97
CA LEU A 54 0.45 -9.23 2.17
C LEU A 54 1.25 -10.30 2.93
N LEU A 55 2.03 -11.08 2.17
CA LEU A 55 2.98 -12.03 2.74
C LEU A 55 4.34 -11.35 2.94
N ASN A 56 4.91 -11.43 4.14
CA ASN A 56 6.22 -10.86 4.43
C ASN A 56 7.32 -11.58 3.65
N GLY A 57 8.34 -10.84 3.23
CA GLY A 57 9.45 -11.37 2.42
C GLY A 57 9.02 -11.83 1.02
N SER A 58 7.80 -11.51 0.58
CA SER A 58 7.37 -11.77 -0.79
C SER A 58 7.52 -10.53 -1.67
N ASP A 59 7.89 -10.75 -2.92
CA ASP A 59 7.99 -9.70 -3.96
C ASP A 59 6.66 -9.51 -4.71
N GLY A 60 5.54 -9.84 -4.08
CA GLY A 60 4.20 -9.73 -4.68
C GLY A 60 3.84 -8.27 -5.01
N PRO A 61 2.99 -8.02 -6.04
CA PRO A 61 2.59 -6.66 -6.39
C PRO A 61 1.52 -6.14 -5.42
N TYR A 62 1.94 -5.66 -4.25
CA TYR A 62 1.07 -4.95 -3.32
C TYR A 62 1.16 -3.46 -3.58
N TRP A 63 0.04 -2.83 -3.89
CA TRP A 63 0.00 -1.42 -4.20
C TRP A 63 -1.30 -0.76 -3.78
N SER A 64 -1.22 0.54 -3.47
CA SER A 64 -2.35 1.43 -3.26
C SER A 64 -2.28 2.57 -4.25
N THR A 65 -3.39 2.92 -4.90
CA THR A 65 -3.44 4.13 -5.72
C THR A 65 -3.60 5.34 -4.81
N ILE A 66 -2.63 6.25 -4.87
CA ILE A 66 -2.71 7.56 -4.24
C ILE A 66 -3.17 8.57 -5.29
N THR A 67 -4.35 9.15 -5.06
CA THR A 67 -4.87 10.24 -5.91
C THR A 67 -4.55 11.58 -5.25
N VAL A 68 -3.87 12.44 -6.00
CA VAL A 68 -3.61 13.83 -5.64
C VAL A 68 -4.58 14.70 -6.43
N GLY A 69 -5.64 15.17 -5.78
CA GLY A 69 -6.70 15.93 -6.41
C GLY A 69 -6.41 17.43 -6.43
N ALA A 70 -6.71 18.12 -7.53
CA ALA A 70 -6.62 19.58 -7.61
C ALA A 70 -7.98 20.21 -7.26
N ALA A 71 -8.03 21.04 -6.22
CA ALA A 71 -9.24 21.73 -5.79
C ALA A 71 -9.16 23.23 -6.06
N ASN A 72 -10.29 23.83 -6.45
CA ASN A 72 -10.41 25.28 -6.67
C ASN A 72 -9.33 25.86 -7.61
N ASN A 73 -9.07 25.18 -8.74
CA ASN A 73 -8.07 25.55 -9.75
C ASN A 73 -6.61 25.57 -9.25
N PHE A 74 -6.27 24.74 -8.26
CA PHE A 74 -4.90 24.58 -7.81
C PHE A 74 -3.99 24.02 -8.91
N THR A 75 -2.94 24.79 -9.25
CA THR A 75 -1.94 24.46 -10.28
C THR A 75 -0.51 24.36 -9.73
N GLY A 76 -0.37 24.28 -8.40
CA GLY A 76 0.91 24.24 -7.71
C GLY A 76 1.63 22.90 -7.78
N ILE A 77 2.91 22.90 -7.42
CA ILE A 77 3.69 21.68 -7.21
C ILE A 77 3.44 21.19 -5.78
N VAL A 78 3.12 19.90 -5.63
CA VAL A 78 2.99 19.21 -4.35
C VAL A 78 4.22 18.33 -4.16
N SER A 79 4.98 18.57 -3.10
CA SER A 79 6.05 17.66 -2.67
C SER A 79 5.46 16.50 -1.89
N MET A 80 5.88 15.29 -2.22
CA MET A 80 5.34 14.03 -1.70
C MET A 80 6.39 13.32 -0.86
N ALA A 81 5.99 12.80 0.29
CA ALA A 81 6.83 11.98 1.16
C ALA A 81 6.04 10.79 1.69
N VAL A 82 6.71 9.65 1.83
CA VAL A 82 6.16 8.43 2.45
C VAL A 82 6.90 8.19 3.75
N SER A 83 6.16 8.12 4.86
CA SER A 83 6.67 7.67 6.14
C SER A 83 6.31 6.19 6.33
N SER A 84 7.33 5.36 6.52
CA SER A 84 7.22 3.91 6.70
C SER A 84 7.88 3.49 8.01
N PRO A 85 7.17 2.81 8.93
CA PRO A 85 7.77 2.21 10.12
C PRO A 85 8.81 1.12 9.78
N ASN A 86 9.64 0.74 10.75
CA ASN A 86 10.58 -0.37 10.60
C ASN A 86 9.85 -1.68 10.26
N GLY A 87 10.37 -2.41 9.27
CA GLY A 87 9.80 -3.70 8.84
C GLY A 87 8.86 -3.61 7.64
N VAL A 88 8.41 -2.41 7.25
CA VAL A 88 7.64 -2.14 6.03
C VAL A 88 8.32 -1.05 5.20
N ASN A 89 8.19 -1.12 3.89
CA ASN A 89 8.65 -0.11 2.96
C ASN A 89 7.50 0.30 2.03
N GLY A 90 7.38 1.60 1.78
CA GLY A 90 6.45 2.15 0.81
C GLY A 90 7.19 3.06 -0.16
N ARG A 91 6.98 2.87 -1.46
CA ARG A 91 7.55 3.74 -2.50
C ARG A 91 6.44 4.30 -3.38
N LEU A 92 6.43 5.61 -3.52
CA LEU A 92 5.56 6.29 -4.49
C LEU A 92 6.23 6.25 -5.86
N ILE A 93 5.57 5.62 -6.82
CA ILE A 93 6.06 5.49 -8.18
C ILE A 93 5.01 5.92 -9.22
N ARG A 94 5.51 6.26 -10.41
CA ARG A 94 4.74 6.21 -11.66
C ARG A 94 5.36 5.16 -12.58
N VAL A 95 4.51 4.54 -13.39
CA VAL A 95 4.95 3.68 -14.48
C VAL A 95 4.92 4.51 -15.76
N ASP A 96 6.08 4.69 -16.37
CA ASP A 96 6.22 5.37 -17.66
C ASP A 96 7.02 4.50 -18.62
N ALA A 97 6.45 4.20 -19.79
CA ALA A 97 7.01 3.29 -20.78
C ALA A 97 7.56 1.95 -20.23
N GLY A 98 6.96 1.43 -19.15
CA GLY A 98 7.39 0.20 -18.47
C GLY A 98 8.48 0.38 -17.40
N SER A 99 9.03 1.58 -17.24
CA SER A 99 9.96 1.92 -16.16
C SER A 99 9.22 2.43 -14.93
N GLN A 100 9.69 2.05 -13.74
CA GLN A 100 9.19 2.57 -12.47
C GLN A 100 10.04 3.77 -12.05
N ILE A 101 9.40 4.91 -11.84
CA ILE A 101 10.07 6.17 -11.47
C ILE A 101 9.60 6.56 -10.08
N ASP A 102 10.52 6.73 -9.13
CA ASP A 102 10.20 7.26 -7.81
C ASP A 102 9.74 8.71 -7.90
N ILE A 103 8.66 9.03 -7.18
CA ILE A 103 8.02 10.35 -7.21
C ILE A 103 8.16 11.03 -5.87
N SER A 104 8.86 12.16 -5.86
CA SER A 104 8.95 13.07 -4.72
C SER A 104 8.17 14.37 -4.93
N GLN A 105 7.69 14.65 -6.15
CA GLN A 105 6.92 15.86 -6.46
C GLN A 105 5.92 15.61 -7.60
N VAL A 106 4.80 16.31 -7.57
CA VAL A 106 3.77 16.27 -8.60
C VAL A 106 3.30 17.68 -8.93
N LEU A 107 3.30 18.03 -10.21
CA LEU A 107 2.67 19.27 -10.69
C LEU A 107 1.17 19.04 -10.86
N LEU A 108 0.36 19.89 -10.24
CA LEU A 108 -1.10 19.85 -10.36
C LEU A 108 -1.61 20.91 -11.35
N GLY A 109 -2.86 20.72 -11.74
CA GLY A 109 -3.59 21.41 -12.81
C GLY A 109 -4.76 20.54 -13.30
N ARG A 110 -4.67 19.25 -12.99
CA ARG A 110 -5.74 18.25 -12.93
C ARG A 110 -5.33 17.19 -11.90
N ASP A 111 -6.27 16.33 -11.53
CA ASP A 111 -5.98 15.21 -10.64
C ASP A 111 -4.87 14.32 -11.19
N GLN A 112 -4.08 13.78 -10.28
CA GLN A 112 -2.93 12.93 -10.58
C GLN A 112 -3.03 11.62 -9.80
N SER A 113 -2.61 10.53 -10.44
CA SER A 113 -2.60 9.20 -9.85
C SER A 113 -1.16 8.69 -9.71
N LEU A 114 -0.83 8.20 -8.54
CA LEU A 114 0.45 7.60 -8.18
C LEU A 114 0.22 6.19 -7.64
N ASN A 115 1.20 5.30 -7.81
CA ASN A 115 1.16 3.98 -7.19
C ASN A 115 2.07 3.97 -5.98
N LEU A 116 1.51 3.74 -4.79
CA LEU A 116 2.28 3.40 -3.60
C LEU A 116 2.53 1.90 -3.63
N THR A 117 3.74 1.46 -4.00
CA THR A 117 4.14 0.05 -3.85
C THR A 117 4.52 -0.22 -2.40
N ILE A 118 4.18 -1.42 -1.94
CA ILE A 118 4.29 -1.81 -0.53
C ILE A 118 5.03 -3.15 -0.44
N SER A 119 6.01 -3.23 0.45
CA SER A 119 6.65 -4.49 0.82
C SER A 119 6.88 -4.54 2.32
N ALA A 120 6.89 -5.73 2.91
CA ALA A 120 7.23 -5.90 4.31
C ALA A 120 8.23 -7.04 4.49
N ALA A 121 9.28 -6.80 5.26
CA ALA A 121 10.26 -7.82 5.61
C ALA A 121 9.80 -8.64 6.84
N ILE A 122 9.08 -8.00 7.75
CA ILE A 122 8.69 -8.58 9.04
C ILE A 122 7.16 -8.67 9.10
N ALA A 123 6.63 -9.82 9.55
CA ALA A 123 5.20 -9.96 9.81
C ALA A 123 4.78 -9.01 10.94
N GLY A 124 3.70 -8.27 10.73
CA GLY A 124 3.23 -7.24 11.65
C GLY A 124 2.14 -6.36 11.02
N ASN A 125 1.60 -5.46 11.82
CA ASN A 125 0.62 -4.46 11.38
C ASN A 125 1.28 -3.08 11.34
N TYR A 126 1.18 -2.40 10.21
CA TYR A 126 1.84 -1.13 9.96
C TYR A 126 0.87 -0.07 9.44
N SER A 127 1.20 1.19 9.65
CA SER A 127 0.51 2.34 9.08
C SER A 127 1.52 3.18 8.30
N LEU A 128 1.42 3.16 6.99
CA LEU A 128 2.17 4.04 6.11
C LEU A 128 1.44 5.38 5.99
N VAL A 129 2.17 6.48 6.09
CA VAL A 129 1.59 7.83 5.94
C VAL A 129 2.19 8.49 4.71
N VAL A 130 1.33 8.81 3.75
CA VAL A 130 1.71 9.60 2.58
C VAL A 130 1.34 11.05 2.85
N THR A 131 2.33 11.95 2.79
CA THR A 131 2.16 13.38 3.03
C THR A 131 2.44 14.15 1.76
N GLY A 132 1.55 15.06 1.41
CA GLY A 132 1.74 16.07 0.38
C GLY A 132 1.90 17.45 1.02
N THR A 133 2.82 18.26 0.51
CA THR A 133 3.03 19.64 0.97
C THR A 133 3.19 20.60 -0.21
N SER A 134 2.52 21.75 -0.15
CA SER A 134 2.73 22.86 -1.07
C SER A 134 2.62 24.20 -0.34
N GLY A 135 3.75 24.87 -0.14
CA GLY A 135 3.82 26.10 0.65
C GLY A 135 3.33 25.86 2.09
N ARG A 136 2.16 26.41 2.44
CA ARG A 136 1.52 26.25 3.76
C ARG A 136 0.49 25.13 3.82
N LEU A 137 0.13 24.54 2.68
CA LEU A 137 -0.85 23.46 2.59
C LEU A 137 -0.15 22.13 2.87
N SER A 138 -0.74 21.32 3.73
CA SER A 138 -0.27 19.97 4.03
C SER A 138 -1.46 19.05 4.22
N HIS A 139 -1.48 17.97 3.45
CA HIS A 139 -2.50 16.92 3.53
C HIS A 139 -1.80 15.59 3.68
N SER A 140 -2.46 14.63 4.31
CA SER A 140 -1.93 13.29 4.49
C SER A 140 -3.01 12.23 4.34
N VAL A 141 -2.62 11.07 3.84
CA VAL A 141 -3.45 9.88 3.80
C VAL A 141 -2.70 8.69 4.39
N THR A 142 -3.41 7.84 5.12
CA THR A 142 -2.83 6.65 5.76
C THR A 142 -3.25 5.38 5.01
N VAL A 143 -2.29 4.49 4.77
CA VAL A 143 -2.51 3.15 4.23
C VAL A 143 -2.08 2.13 5.28
N ASN A 144 -3.02 1.30 5.71
CA ASN A 144 -2.77 0.26 6.71
C ASN A 144 -2.29 -1.02 6.02
N VAL A 145 -1.27 -1.67 6.58
CA VAL A 145 -0.69 -2.89 6.02
C VAL A 145 -0.71 -3.98 7.07
N ILE A 146 -1.25 -5.14 6.70
CA ILE A 146 -1.22 -6.36 7.48
C ILE A 146 -0.24 -7.30 6.79
N ALA A 147 1.00 -7.33 7.27
CA ALA A 147 2.00 -8.29 6.81
C ALA A 147 1.85 -9.58 7.61
N ARG A 148 1.45 -10.66 6.95
CA ARG A 148 1.39 -12.00 7.52
C ARG A 148 2.61 -12.79 7.12
N GLY A 149 2.94 -13.83 7.88
CA GLY A 149 4.17 -14.57 7.62
C GLY A 149 4.15 -16.02 8.03
N LEU A 150 5.21 -16.70 7.63
CA LEU A 150 5.49 -18.09 7.97
C LEU A 150 6.92 -18.15 8.50
N ALA A 151 7.11 -18.78 9.65
CA ALA A 151 8.44 -19.14 10.13
C ALA A 151 8.65 -20.65 9.94
N LEU A 152 9.88 -21.03 9.60
CA LEU A 152 10.31 -22.42 9.48
C LEU A 152 11.50 -22.66 10.39
N SER A 153 11.45 -23.75 11.15
CA SER A 153 12.59 -24.26 11.92
C SER A 153 12.75 -25.76 11.68
N THR A 154 13.98 -26.25 11.84
CA THR A 154 14.30 -27.68 11.71
C THR A 154 14.97 -28.18 12.98
N ASN A 155 14.70 -29.44 13.33
CA ASN A 155 15.41 -30.14 14.38
C ASN A 155 15.83 -31.53 13.86
N PRO A 156 17.15 -31.81 13.76
CA PRO A 156 18.28 -30.98 14.18
C PRO A 156 18.51 -29.71 13.33
N SER A 157 19.22 -28.73 13.91
CA SER A 157 19.75 -27.54 13.23
C SER A 157 21.14 -27.19 13.81
N PRO A 158 22.23 -27.13 13.01
CA PRO A 158 22.29 -27.43 11.59
C PRO A 158 22.04 -28.91 11.28
N ILE A 159 21.56 -29.22 10.08
CA ILE A 159 21.36 -30.60 9.63
C ILE A 159 22.70 -31.16 9.17
N LYS A 160 23.23 -32.16 9.88
CA LYS A 160 24.47 -32.86 9.54
C LYS A 160 24.18 -34.32 9.22
N VAL A 161 24.70 -34.81 8.10
CA VAL A 161 24.45 -36.20 7.62
C VAL A 161 25.72 -36.76 7.02
N SER A 162 26.19 -37.91 7.53
CA SER A 162 27.35 -38.61 6.97
C SER A 162 27.08 -39.09 5.55
N PRO A 163 28.10 -39.30 4.70
CA PRO A 163 27.92 -39.94 3.40
C PRO A 163 27.29 -41.34 3.54
N ALA A 164 26.49 -41.73 2.54
CA ALA A 164 25.78 -43.01 2.48
C ALA A 164 24.91 -43.32 3.73
N SER A 165 24.26 -42.29 4.29
CA SER A 165 23.42 -42.43 5.48
C SER A 165 22.09 -41.69 5.34
N SER A 166 21.21 -41.85 6.33
CA SER A 166 19.96 -41.12 6.41
C SER A 166 19.73 -40.52 7.79
N ILE A 167 18.98 -39.41 7.84
CA ILE A 167 18.54 -38.77 9.07
C ILE A 167 17.07 -38.36 8.93
N THR A 168 16.34 -38.41 10.05
CA THR A 168 15.01 -37.81 10.15
C THR A 168 15.14 -36.40 10.71
N VAL A 169 14.49 -35.44 10.04
CA VAL A 169 14.44 -34.04 10.46
C VAL A 169 12.99 -33.66 10.73
N SER A 170 12.75 -33.13 11.92
CA SER A 170 11.47 -32.50 12.26
C SER A 170 11.45 -31.08 11.71
N VAL A 171 10.48 -30.76 10.86
CA VAL A 171 10.27 -29.43 10.29
C VAL A 171 9.05 -28.84 10.97
N THR A 172 9.24 -27.68 11.61
CA THR A 172 8.18 -26.97 12.32
C THR A 172 7.88 -25.67 11.59
N LEU A 173 6.61 -25.49 11.23
CA LEU A 173 6.06 -24.30 10.62
C LEU A 173 5.22 -23.54 11.63
N THR A 174 5.45 -22.23 11.76
CA THR A 174 4.71 -21.38 12.68
C THR A 174 4.05 -20.23 11.91
N SER A 175 2.73 -20.11 12.04
CA SER A 175 1.97 -18.97 11.53
C SER A 175 2.38 -17.68 12.24
N LEU A 176 2.67 -16.64 11.47
CA LEU A 176 2.95 -15.31 11.99
C LEU A 176 1.84 -14.33 11.59
N ASN A 177 1.41 -13.52 12.56
CA ASN A 177 0.41 -12.47 12.40
C ASN A 177 -0.89 -12.94 11.71
N GLY A 178 -1.36 -14.15 12.06
CA GLY A 178 -2.63 -14.69 11.57
C GLY A 178 -2.60 -15.25 10.15
N LEU A 179 -1.44 -15.63 9.62
CA LEU A 179 -1.37 -16.40 8.37
C LEU A 179 -2.10 -17.75 8.56
N ALA A 180 -3.08 -18.06 7.72
CA ALA A 180 -3.83 -19.29 7.87
C ALA A 180 -4.26 -19.82 6.50
N GLY A 181 -4.61 -21.10 6.46
CA GLY A 181 -5.15 -21.77 5.29
C GLY A 181 -4.40 -23.03 4.93
N ASN A 182 -4.73 -23.57 3.77
CA ASN A 182 -4.05 -24.72 3.19
C ASN A 182 -2.84 -24.24 2.40
N PHE A 183 -1.64 -24.68 2.80
CA PHE A 183 -0.39 -24.37 2.12
C PHE A 183 0.01 -25.55 1.25
N THR A 184 0.10 -25.33 -0.05
CA THR A 184 0.65 -26.32 -0.97
C THR A 184 2.16 -26.24 -0.91
N THR A 185 2.81 -27.37 -0.70
CA THR A 185 4.28 -27.43 -0.70
C THR A 185 4.80 -27.77 -2.08
N PHE A 186 5.92 -27.19 -2.44
CA PHE A 186 6.66 -27.56 -3.64
C PHE A 186 8.14 -27.60 -3.34
N PHE A 187 8.74 -28.75 -3.61
CA PHE A 187 10.16 -28.95 -3.45
C PHE A 187 10.88 -28.62 -4.75
N LEU A 188 11.74 -27.60 -4.72
CA LEU A 188 12.64 -27.35 -5.84
C LEU A 188 13.77 -28.39 -5.83
N LYS A 189 14.21 -28.82 -7.01
CA LYS A 189 15.26 -29.82 -7.19
C LYS A 189 16.52 -29.44 -6.38
N ASN A 190 17.09 -30.43 -5.68
CA ASN A 190 18.33 -30.29 -4.92
C ASN A 190 19.46 -29.66 -5.74
N THR A 191 20.18 -28.70 -5.14
CA THR A 191 21.51 -28.33 -5.60
C THR A 191 22.54 -29.19 -4.85
N GLY A 192 23.57 -29.65 -5.56
CA GLY A 192 24.46 -30.71 -5.09
C GLY A 192 23.96 -32.10 -5.50
N PHE A 193 24.87 -32.88 -6.08
CA PHE A 193 24.61 -34.26 -6.45
C PHE A 193 24.72 -35.15 -5.19
N TYR A 194 24.18 -36.38 -5.19
CA TYR A 194 24.36 -37.36 -4.10
C TYR A 194 23.52 -37.18 -2.82
N TRP A 195 22.37 -36.50 -2.85
CA TRP A 195 21.41 -36.50 -1.74
C TRP A 195 19.96 -36.28 -2.17
N GLY A 196 19.01 -36.69 -1.33
CA GLY A 196 17.57 -36.66 -1.57
C GLY A 196 16.78 -36.33 -0.31
N VAL A 197 15.56 -35.81 -0.48
CA VAL A 197 14.60 -35.55 0.60
C VAL A 197 13.30 -36.28 0.27
N SER A 198 12.69 -36.91 1.28
CA SER A 198 11.39 -37.58 1.18
C SER A 198 10.51 -37.26 2.40
N GLY A 199 9.22 -37.56 2.32
CA GLY A 199 8.27 -37.31 3.41
C GLY A 199 7.73 -35.87 3.48
N ILE A 200 7.93 -35.06 2.44
CA ILE A 200 7.36 -33.71 2.38
C ILE A 200 5.85 -33.82 2.08
N PRO A 201 4.96 -33.35 2.96
CA PRO A 201 3.52 -33.37 2.72
C PRO A 201 3.16 -32.39 1.60
N THR A 202 2.30 -32.78 0.66
CA THR A 202 1.90 -31.92 -0.48
C THR A 202 1.01 -30.74 -0.07
N SER A 203 0.29 -30.89 1.04
CA SER A 203 -0.57 -29.86 1.61
C SER A 203 -0.47 -29.85 3.13
N ILE A 204 -0.50 -28.67 3.73
CA ILE A 204 -0.42 -28.48 5.18
C ILE A 204 -1.49 -27.46 5.56
N LEU A 205 -2.37 -27.84 6.48
CA LEU A 205 -3.32 -26.91 7.09
C LEU A 205 -2.67 -26.26 8.31
N ILE A 206 -2.70 -24.93 8.36
CA ILE A 206 -2.26 -24.14 9.50
C ILE A 206 -3.37 -23.14 9.86
N GLY A 207 -3.79 -23.13 11.13
CA GLY A 207 -4.66 -22.11 11.68
C GLY A 207 -3.90 -20.82 12.05
N PRO A 208 -4.63 -19.73 12.34
CA PRO A 208 -4.03 -18.44 12.66
C PRO A 208 -3.25 -18.51 13.98
N GLY A 209 -1.95 -18.21 13.92
CA GLY A 209 -1.05 -18.29 15.08
C GLY A 209 -0.69 -19.72 15.50
N GLU A 210 -1.12 -20.73 14.74
CA GLU A 210 -0.82 -22.12 15.04
C GLU A 210 0.57 -22.53 14.55
N THR A 211 1.02 -23.67 15.07
CA THR A 211 2.26 -24.33 14.67
C THR A 211 1.94 -25.75 14.22
N THR A 212 2.50 -26.16 13.09
CA THR A 212 2.36 -27.51 12.55
C THR A 212 3.74 -28.11 12.31
N THR A 213 3.92 -29.37 12.70
CA THR A 213 5.18 -30.10 12.55
C THR A 213 5.00 -31.30 11.64
N PHE A 214 5.96 -31.54 10.77
CA PHE A 214 6.04 -32.76 9.94
C PHE A 214 7.48 -33.25 9.88
N THR A 215 7.66 -34.53 9.57
CA THR A 215 8.98 -35.16 9.49
C THR A 215 9.39 -35.40 8.06
N ILE A 216 10.62 -35.03 7.71
CA ILE A 216 11.25 -35.38 6.44
C ILE A 216 12.42 -36.34 6.69
N THR A 217 12.71 -37.17 5.69
CA THR A 217 13.89 -38.04 5.70
C THR A 217 14.85 -37.55 4.64
N ILE A 218 16.08 -37.28 5.07
CA ILE A 218 17.19 -36.92 4.19
C ILE A 218 18.06 -38.16 4.00
N THR A 219 18.41 -38.46 2.76
CA THR A 219 19.27 -39.58 2.39
C THR A 219 20.43 -39.08 1.57
N THR A 220 21.65 -39.51 1.89
CA THR A 220 22.89 -39.16 1.19
C THR A 220 23.49 -40.38 0.50
N GLN A 221 24.30 -40.16 -0.53
CA GLN A 221 25.12 -41.19 -1.17
C GLN A 221 26.59 -41.00 -0.75
N SER A 222 27.47 -41.93 -1.17
CA SER A 222 28.87 -41.99 -0.71
C SER A 222 29.72 -40.76 -1.04
N GLN A 223 29.32 -39.97 -2.03
CA GLN A 223 30.03 -38.78 -2.51
C GLN A 223 29.44 -37.46 -1.98
N PHE A 224 28.58 -37.53 -0.96
CA PHE A 224 27.96 -36.34 -0.37
C PHE A 224 28.99 -35.46 0.35
N LEU A 225 29.06 -34.18 -0.04
CA LEU A 225 29.96 -33.17 0.53
C LEU A 225 29.19 -31.98 1.14
N GLY A 226 27.86 -32.04 1.16
CA GLY A 226 26.99 -30.91 1.49
C GLY A 226 26.09 -30.53 0.32
N GLY A 227 24.98 -29.85 0.63
CA GLY A 227 24.00 -29.42 -0.36
C GLY A 227 22.96 -28.47 0.22
N SER A 228 22.19 -27.86 -0.69
CA SER A 228 21.07 -26.99 -0.31
C SER A 228 19.87 -27.22 -1.20
N SER A 229 18.68 -27.02 -0.66
CA SER A 229 17.44 -26.99 -1.45
C SER A 229 16.55 -25.84 -0.99
N THR A 230 15.56 -25.51 -1.80
CA THR A 230 14.56 -24.51 -1.47
C THR A 230 13.21 -25.18 -1.32
N LEU A 231 12.63 -25.05 -0.13
CA LEU A 231 11.26 -25.48 0.14
C LEU A 231 10.31 -24.30 -0.06
N ASN A 232 9.39 -24.43 -1.01
CA ASN A 232 8.37 -23.43 -1.26
C ASN A 232 7.05 -23.82 -0.61
N PHE A 233 6.41 -22.84 -0.01
CA PHE A 233 5.05 -22.93 0.48
C PHE A 233 4.21 -21.90 -0.28
N TYR A 234 3.23 -22.39 -1.03
CA TYR A 234 2.23 -21.56 -1.68
C TYR A 234 1.06 -21.38 -0.72
N THR A 235 0.91 -20.15 -0.25
CA THR A 235 -0.13 -19.72 0.68
C THR A 235 -1.19 -18.92 -0.10
N PRO A 236 -2.38 -18.67 0.49
CA PRO A 236 -3.38 -17.79 -0.12
C PRO A 236 -2.88 -16.37 -0.42
N LEU A 237 -1.81 -15.91 0.26
CA LEU A 237 -1.25 -14.57 0.09
C LEU A 237 -0.02 -14.51 -0.83
N GLY A 238 0.46 -15.66 -1.31
CA GLY A 238 1.66 -15.74 -2.15
C GLY A 238 2.60 -16.87 -1.75
N ARG A 239 3.83 -16.81 -2.24
CA ARG A 239 4.87 -17.83 -2.04
C ARG A 239 5.83 -17.42 -0.93
N ALA A 240 6.03 -18.29 0.06
CA ALA A 240 7.14 -18.24 1.00
C ALA A 240 8.20 -19.28 0.60
N ALA A 241 9.48 -18.92 0.63
CA ALA A 241 10.58 -19.81 0.26
C ALA A 241 11.60 -19.89 1.40
N PHE A 242 12.00 -21.11 1.76
CA PHE A 242 12.99 -21.35 2.82
C PHE A 242 14.14 -22.20 2.28
N GLY A 243 15.37 -21.81 2.63
CA GLY A 243 16.56 -22.60 2.35
C GLY A 243 16.69 -23.76 3.35
N LEU A 244 16.84 -24.96 2.83
CA LEU A 244 17.19 -26.16 3.57
C LEU A 244 18.66 -26.48 3.30
N TYR A 245 19.51 -26.31 4.31
CA TYR A 245 20.95 -26.56 4.21
C TYR A 245 21.32 -27.86 4.90
N VAL A 246 22.04 -28.74 4.18
CA VAL A 246 22.49 -30.04 4.67
C VAL A 246 24.00 -30.10 4.54
N PHE A 247 24.68 -30.40 5.65
CA PHE A 247 26.14 -30.43 5.71
C PHE A 247 26.65 -31.86 5.87
N ALA A 248 27.77 -32.18 5.24
CA ALA A 248 28.57 -33.32 5.67
C ALA A 248 29.16 -32.99 7.06
N PRO A 249 29.27 -33.97 7.97
CA PRO A 249 29.81 -33.78 9.32
C PRO A 249 31.24 -33.26 9.36
#